data_AF-A0A5B7SKE5-F1
#
_entry.id   AF-A0A5B7SKE5-F1
#
_cell.length_a   1.000
_cell.length_b   1.000
_cell.length_c   1.000
_cell.angle_alpha   90.00
_cell.angle_beta   90.00
_cell.angle_gamma   90.00
#
_symmetry.space_group_name_H-M   'P 1'
#
loop_
_entity.id
_entity.type
_entity.pdbx_description
1 polymer ?
#
loop_
_entity_poly.entity_id
_entity_poly.type
_entity_poly.pdbx_seq_one_letter_code
_entity_poly.pdbx_strand_id
1 'polypeptide(L)'
;MKNALVLLLALASTAVFSQNTEYEVSSYLSEGSKAPNTHYIGEAWLNAIIHDDQELGYNITKATFKANSTLDWHKHASVQVLIIVDGEAYYQEKGNEPVILKEGDVIKCAKDTEHWHSSTKFSDVTYLALYGGEAPTTWTEVVSQDYYDAVAEKLNTRQ
;
A
#
# COMPACT_ATOMS: atom_id res chain seq x y z
N MET A 1 10.94 -3.31 67.84
CA MET A 1 10.80 -2.15 66.93
C MET A 1 11.76 -2.17 65.73
N LYS A 2 12.96 -2.78 65.80
CA LYS A 2 13.89 -2.86 64.64
C LYS A 2 13.46 -3.82 63.52
N ASN A 3 12.74 -4.90 63.83
CA ASN A 3 12.35 -5.91 62.84
C ASN A 3 11.16 -5.49 61.95
N ALA A 4 10.37 -4.50 62.39
CA ALA A 4 9.25 -3.97 61.60
C ALA A 4 9.73 -3.05 60.46
N LEU A 5 10.90 -2.41 60.63
CA LEU A 5 11.46 -1.48 59.66
C LEU A 5 12.05 -2.20 58.43
N VAL A 6 12.57 -3.42 58.62
CA VAL A 6 13.14 -4.25 57.53
C VAL A 6 12.03 -4.81 56.62
N LEU A 7 10.85 -5.09 57.16
CA LEU A 7 9.69 -5.54 56.35
C LEU A 7 9.17 -4.43 55.42
N LEU A 8 9.22 -3.17 55.87
CA LEU A 8 8.77 -2.01 55.09
C LEU A 8 9.69 -1.69 53.90
N LEU A 9 11.00 -1.96 54.02
CA LEU A 9 11.95 -1.80 52.92
C LEU A 9 11.86 -2.90 51.86
N ALA A 10 11.43 -4.11 52.23
CA ALA A 10 11.19 -5.20 51.28
C ALA A 10 9.94 -4.94 50.40
N LEU A 11 8.92 -4.28 50.93
CA LEU A 11 7.68 -3.93 50.21
C LEU A 11 7.85 -2.77 49.21
N ALA A 12 8.89 -1.94 49.35
CA ALA A 12 9.15 -0.84 48.43
C ALA A 12 9.83 -1.28 47.11
N SER A 13 10.30 -2.53 47.04
CA SER A 13 11.05 -3.06 45.89
C SER A 13 10.14 -3.62 44.78
N THR A 14 8.84 -3.73 45.04
CA THR A 14 7.84 -4.15 44.04
C THR A 14 7.00 -2.96 43.58
N ALA A 15 7.64 -1.81 43.35
CA ALA A 15 7.17 -0.91 42.29
C ALA A 15 7.41 -1.65 40.97
N VAL A 16 6.58 -2.66 40.72
CA VAL A 16 6.44 -3.31 39.43
C VAL A 16 6.18 -2.17 38.47
N PHE A 17 7.14 -1.90 37.60
CA PHE A 17 6.91 -1.08 36.41
C PHE A 17 5.80 -1.78 35.64
N SER A 18 4.55 -1.40 35.91
CA SER A 18 3.41 -1.75 35.08
C SER A 18 3.67 -1.05 33.76
N GLN A 19 4.23 -1.79 32.79
CA GLN A 19 4.35 -1.28 31.43
C GLN A 19 2.93 -1.06 30.93
N ASN A 20 2.53 0.19 30.75
CA ASN A 20 1.30 0.51 30.05
C ASN A 20 1.47 0.01 28.61
N THR A 21 0.53 -0.83 28.17
CA THR A 21 0.50 -1.43 26.84
C THR A 21 -0.52 -0.73 25.94
N GLU A 22 -0.72 0.57 26.17
CA GLU A 22 -1.63 1.40 25.36
C GLU A 22 -1.00 1.72 23.99
N TYR A 23 -0.67 0.67 23.23
CA TYR A 23 -0.29 0.78 21.82
C TYR A 23 -1.57 0.82 20.98
N GLU A 24 -1.68 1.81 20.10
CA GLU A 24 -2.70 1.81 19.06
C GLU A 24 -2.28 0.85 17.95
N VAL A 25 -2.89 -0.34 17.92
CA VAL A 25 -2.64 -1.36 16.90
C VAL A 25 -3.82 -1.40 15.93
N SER A 26 -3.54 -1.23 14.64
CA SER A 26 -4.50 -1.43 13.57
C SER A 26 -4.08 -2.62 12.69
N SER A 27 -5.02 -3.14 11.89
CA SER A 27 -4.76 -4.22 10.95
C SER A 27 -5.06 -3.77 9.52
N TYR A 28 -4.11 -3.97 8.61
CA TYR A 28 -4.34 -3.75 7.19
C TYR A 28 -5.29 -4.80 6.59
N LEU A 29 -5.57 -5.91 7.29
CA LEU A 29 -6.53 -6.90 6.84
C LEU A 29 -7.98 -6.40 6.92
N SER A 30 -8.25 -5.35 7.70
CA SER A 30 -9.54 -4.67 7.69
C SER A 30 -9.92 -4.29 6.26
N GLU A 31 -11.14 -4.63 5.86
CA GLU A 31 -11.63 -4.34 4.53
C GLU A 31 -11.77 -2.82 4.36
N GLY A 32 -11.31 -2.32 3.20
CA GLY A 32 -11.41 -0.91 2.86
C GLY A 32 -12.78 -0.52 2.34
N SER A 33 -12.92 0.74 1.94
CA SER A 33 -14.09 1.16 1.19
C SER A 33 -13.90 0.81 -0.29
N LYS A 34 -14.97 0.40 -0.96
CA LYS A 34 -14.98 0.28 -2.41
C LYS A 34 -14.66 1.66 -3.01
N ALA A 35 -13.64 1.72 -3.85
CA ALA A 35 -13.26 2.96 -4.50
C ALA A 35 -14.35 3.40 -5.48
N PRO A 36 -14.48 4.72 -5.73
CA PRO A 36 -15.32 5.21 -6.80
C PRO A 36 -14.62 4.93 -8.13
N ASN A 37 -15.36 4.44 -9.12
CA ASN A 37 -14.84 4.06 -10.43
C ASN A 37 -14.57 5.30 -11.32
N THR A 38 -13.59 6.13 -10.92
CA THR A 38 -13.27 7.41 -11.57
C THR A 38 -11.98 7.40 -12.37
N HIS A 39 -10.99 6.62 -11.93
CA HIS A 39 -9.65 6.54 -12.55
C HIS A 39 -9.22 5.10 -12.83
N TYR A 40 -10.20 4.22 -13.00
CA TYR A 40 -9.96 2.83 -13.35
C TYR A 40 -11.18 2.26 -14.09
N ILE A 41 -11.03 1.04 -14.58
CA ILE A 41 -12.11 0.16 -15.01
C ILE A 41 -12.07 -1.06 -14.09
N GLY A 42 -13.22 -1.64 -13.76
CA GLY A 42 -13.32 -2.82 -12.89
C GLY A 42 -13.70 -2.46 -11.45
N GLU A 43 -13.12 -3.17 -10.48
CA GLU A 43 -13.44 -3.02 -9.07
C GLU A 43 -12.19 -2.93 -8.21
N ALA A 44 -12.14 -1.90 -7.37
CA ALA A 44 -11.03 -1.65 -6.46
C ALA A 44 -11.55 -1.29 -5.06
N TRP A 45 -10.77 -1.65 -4.04
CA TRP A 45 -10.97 -1.29 -2.65
C TRP A 45 -9.72 -0.60 -2.15
N LEU A 46 -9.89 0.58 -1.55
CA LEU A 46 -8.80 1.35 -0.98
C LEU A 46 -9.02 1.48 0.53
N ASN A 47 -7.99 1.13 1.29
CA ASN A 47 -7.94 1.31 2.73
C ASN A 47 -6.72 2.16 3.08
N ALA A 48 -6.94 3.41 3.49
CA ALA A 48 -5.89 4.23 4.05
C ALA A 48 -5.54 3.71 5.44
N ILE A 49 -4.39 3.03 5.56
CA ILE A 49 -3.91 2.45 6.82
C ILE A 49 -3.28 3.55 7.67
N ILE A 50 -2.47 4.39 7.04
CA ILE A 50 -1.80 5.51 7.65
C ILE A 50 -1.96 6.73 6.75
N HIS A 51 -2.40 7.84 7.34
CA HIS A 51 -2.45 9.14 6.69
C HIS A 51 -1.16 9.90 6.95
N ASP A 52 -0.76 10.75 6.01
CA ASP A 52 0.33 11.67 6.25
C ASP A 52 -0.04 12.70 7.33
N ASP A 53 0.98 13.12 8.07
CA ASP A 53 0.95 14.24 8.99
C ASP A 53 2.30 14.97 8.97
N GLN A 54 2.45 15.99 9.82
CA GLN A 54 3.67 16.80 9.89
C GLN A 54 4.92 16.02 10.36
N GLU A 55 4.75 14.91 11.07
CA GLU A 55 5.85 14.08 11.57
C GLU A 55 6.21 12.97 10.58
N LEU A 56 5.20 12.31 10.01
CA LEU A 56 5.34 11.15 9.15
C LEU A 56 5.66 11.51 7.69
N GLY A 57 4.93 12.50 7.13
CA GLY A 57 5.12 12.97 5.75
C GLY A 57 4.73 12.00 4.62
N TYR A 58 4.18 10.82 4.91
CA TYR A 58 3.75 9.85 3.90
C TYR A 58 2.45 9.12 4.28
N ASN A 59 1.74 8.67 3.25
CA ASN A 59 0.57 7.81 3.35
C ASN A 59 0.98 6.34 3.19
N ILE A 60 0.23 5.43 3.81
CA ILE A 60 0.22 3.99 3.49
C ILE A 60 -1.22 3.60 3.16
N THR A 61 -1.44 3.16 1.91
CA THR A 61 -2.74 2.70 1.45
C THR A 61 -2.65 1.23 1.05
N LYS A 62 -3.50 0.37 1.59
CA LYS A 62 -3.75 -0.95 0.99
C LYS A 62 -4.72 -0.78 -0.15
N ALA A 63 -4.34 -1.24 -1.32
CA ALA A 63 -5.21 -1.31 -2.48
C ALA A 63 -5.42 -2.76 -2.89
N THR A 64 -6.67 -3.14 -3.12
CA THR A 64 -7.05 -4.43 -3.69
C THR A 64 -7.78 -4.18 -5.00
N PHE A 65 -7.30 -4.75 -6.08
CA PHE A 65 -7.93 -4.70 -7.40
C PHE A 65 -8.38 -6.10 -7.80
N LYS A 66 -9.63 -6.23 -8.24
CA LYS A 66 -10.11 -7.49 -8.82
C LYS A 66 -9.47 -7.72 -10.18
N ALA A 67 -9.33 -8.97 -10.58
CA ALA A 67 -8.81 -9.36 -11.89
C ALA A 67 -9.45 -8.55 -13.02
N ASN A 68 -8.64 -8.19 -14.02
CA ASN A 68 -9.04 -7.36 -15.15
C ASN A 68 -9.56 -5.97 -14.74
N SER A 69 -8.99 -5.40 -13.68
CA SER A 69 -9.15 -3.98 -13.36
C SER A 69 -7.98 -3.20 -13.94
N THR A 70 -8.22 -1.94 -14.32
CA THR A 70 -7.17 -1.03 -14.78
C THR A 70 -6.86 0.02 -13.71
N LEU A 71 -5.91 0.90 -13.96
CA LEU A 71 -5.73 2.16 -13.24
C LEU A 71 -5.16 3.13 -14.26
N ASP A 72 -5.70 4.34 -14.33
CA ASP A 72 -5.25 5.32 -15.31
C ASP A 72 -3.79 5.70 -15.06
N TRP A 73 -3.13 6.18 -16.12
CA TRP A 73 -1.78 6.70 -16.00
C TRP A 73 -1.76 7.85 -15.00
N HIS A 74 -0.76 7.87 -14.14
CA HIS A 74 -0.62 8.90 -13.12
C HIS A 74 0.83 9.09 -12.70
N LYS A 75 1.07 10.14 -11.92
CA LYS A 75 2.35 10.41 -11.26
C LYS A 75 2.16 10.99 -9.88
N HIS A 76 3.19 10.82 -9.05
CA HIS A 76 3.28 11.39 -7.71
C HIS A 76 4.40 12.43 -7.65
N ALA A 77 4.18 13.52 -6.90
CA ALA A 77 5.21 14.53 -6.63
C ALA A 77 6.28 14.05 -5.62
N SER A 78 6.20 12.77 -5.22
CA SER A 78 7.07 12.06 -4.31
C SER A 78 7.43 10.69 -4.90
N VAL A 79 8.40 10.01 -4.30
CA VAL A 79 8.65 8.59 -4.62
C VAL A 79 7.43 7.76 -4.17
N GLN A 80 7.01 6.80 -4.99
CA GLN A 80 6.05 5.79 -4.59
C GLN A 80 6.74 4.43 -4.45
N VAL A 81 6.40 3.68 -3.41
CA VAL A 81 6.80 2.28 -3.24
C VAL A 81 5.55 1.42 -3.21
N LEU A 82 5.55 0.34 -3.98
CA LEU A 82 4.52 -0.70 -3.94
C LEU A 82 5.14 -1.98 -3.39
N ILE A 83 4.43 -2.60 -2.46
CA ILE A 83 4.77 -3.92 -1.90
C ILE A 83 3.59 -4.84 -2.20
N ILE A 84 3.79 -5.83 -3.06
CA ILE A 84 2.72 -6.79 -3.38
C ILE A 84 2.59 -7.78 -2.24
N VAL A 85 1.40 -7.87 -1.65
CA VAL A 85 1.14 -8.72 -0.48
C VAL A 85 0.22 -9.89 -0.77
N ASP A 86 -0.42 -9.92 -1.94
CA ASP A 86 -1.21 -11.05 -2.44
C ASP A 86 -1.44 -10.91 -3.96
N GLY A 87 -1.47 -12.04 -4.67
CA GLY A 87 -1.81 -12.10 -6.09
C GLY A 87 -0.71 -11.64 -7.07
N GLU A 88 -1.14 -11.15 -8.24
CA GLU A 88 -0.25 -10.70 -9.32
C GLU A 88 -0.70 -9.35 -9.87
N ALA A 89 0.25 -8.44 -10.08
CA ALA A 89 0.04 -7.10 -10.59
C ALA A 89 0.69 -6.91 -11.97
N TYR A 90 0.09 -6.05 -12.78
CA TYR A 90 0.83 -5.38 -13.85
C TYR A 90 1.36 -4.03 -13.34
N TYR A 91 2.57 -3.67 -13.77
CA TYR A 91 3.17 -2.36 -13.55
C TYR A 91 3.87 -1.89 -14.82
N GLN A 92 3.78 -0.60 -15.11
CA GLN A 92 4.49 0.00 -16.23
C GLN A 92 4.76 1.49 -16.03
N GLU A 93 6.00 1.92 -16.27
CA GLU A 93 6.36 3.33 -16.47
C GLU A 93 6.23 3.72 -17.95
N LYS A 94 5.87 4.98 -18.22
CA LYS A 94 5.62 5.45 -19.58
C LYS A 94 6.90 5.38 -20.41
N GLY A 95 6.81 4.74 -21.58
CA GLY A 95 7.95 4.50 -22.46
C GLY A 95 8.77 3.24 -22.13
N ASN A 96 8.50 2.58 -21.01
CA ASN A 96 9.13 1.32 -20.64
C ASN A 96 8.24 0.12 -20.97
N GLU A 97 8.86 -1.07 -20.99
CA GLU A 97 8.15 -2.33 -21.10
C GLU A 97 7.37 -2.63 -19.81
N PRO A 98 6.12 -3.15 -19.91
CA PRO A 98 5.38 -3.55 -18.72
C PRO A 98 6.01 -4.79 -18.08
N VAL A 99 5.76 -4.99 -16.79
CA VAL A 99 6.23 -6.14 -16.01
C VAL A 99 5.10 -6.76 -15.19
N ILE A 100 5.26 -8.03 -14.82
CA ILE A 100 4.42 -8.70 -13.83
C ILE A 100 5.14 -8.65 -12.49
N LEU A 101 4.41 -8.23 -11.46
CA LEU A 101 4.83 -8.30 -10.06
C LEU A 101 4.01 -9.38 -9.35
N LYS A 102 4.61 -10.11 -8.42
CA LYS A 102 3.95 -11.18 -7.64
C LYS A 102 4.05 -10.88 -6.15
N GLU A 103 3.29 -11.61 -5.34
CA GLU A 103 3.41 -11.57 -3.88
C GLU A 103 4.88 -11.63 -3.43
N GLY A 104 5.27 -10.66 -2.58
CA GLY A 104 6.64 -10.49 -2.09
C GLY A 104 7.49 -9.52 -2.90
N ASP A 105 7.10 -9.18 -4.13
CA ASP A 105 7.83 -8.20 -4.95
C ASP A 105 7.63 -6.77 -4.42
N VAL A 106 8.68 -5.97 -4.58
CA VAL A 106 8.70 -4.56 -4.22
C VAL A 106 9.18 -3.75 -5.43
N ILE A 107 8.44 -2.70 -5.77
CA ILE A 107 8.86 -1.76 -6.80
C ILE A 107 8.85 -0.32 -6.27
N LYS A 108 9.84 0.44 -6.68
CA LYS A 108 9.99 1.86 -6.35
C LYS A 108 9.84 2.68 -7.63
N CYS A 109 8.79 3.47 -7.72
CA CYS A 109 8.57 4.45 -8.75
C CYS A 109 9.21 5.79 -8.35
N ALA A 110 10.04 6.37 -9.21
CA ALA A 110 10.65 7.66 -8.95
C ALA A 110 9.60 8.79 -8.96
N LYS A 111 9.95 9.91 -8.30
CA LYS A 111 9.15 11.14 -8.32
C LYS A 111 8.90 11.59 -9.75
N ASP A 112 7.70 12.12 -10.00
CA ASP A 112 7.23 12.66 -11.28
C ASP A 112 7.25 11.67 -12.46
N THR A 113 7.47 10.38 -12.19
CA THR A 113 7.46 9.33 -13.21
C THR A 113 6.03 8.91 -13.48
N GLU A 114 5.60 9.05 -14.74
CA GLU A 114 4.26 8.65 -15.18
C GLU A 114 4.20 7.13 -15.34
N HIS A 115 3.23 6.50 -14.71
CA HIS A 115 3.11 5.06 -14.64
C HIS A 115 1.65 4.62 -14.38
N TRP A 116 1.39 3.33 -14.53
CA TRP A 116 0.16 2.70 -14.05
C TRP A 116 0.48 1.35 -13.41
N HIS A 117 -0.42 0.90 -12.54
CA HIS A 117 -0.39 -0.42 -11.93
C HIS A 117 -1.79 -0.87 -11.54
N SER A 118 -2.06 -2.15 -11.68
CA SER A 118 -3.34 -2.74 -11.28
C SER A 118 -3.21 -4.26 -11.21
N SER A 119 -4.34 -4.95 -11.03
CA SER A 119 -4.40 -6.40 -11.19
C SER A 119 -3.93 -6.85 -12.57
N THR A 120 -3.61 -8.14 -12.70
CA THR A 120 -3.49 -8.75 -14.03
C THR A 120 -4.87 -9.03 -14.63
N LYS A 121 -4.89 -9.41 -15.91
CA LYS A 121 -6.13 -9.85 -16.58
C LYS A 121 -6.79 -11.07 -15.92
N PHE A 122 -6.01 -11.90 -15.21
CA PHE A 122 -6.46 -13.21 -14.73
C PHE A 122 -6.43 -13.38 -13.22
N SER A 123 -5.73 -12.51 -12.50
CA SER A 123 -5.57 -12.58 -11.04
C SER A 123 -5.89 -11.24 -10.40
N ASP A 124 -6.54 -11.31 -9.24
CA ASP A 124 -6.59 -10.19 -8.31
C ASP A 124 -5.18 -9.82 -7.84
N VAL A 125 -5.06 -8.62 -7.27
CA VAL A 125 -3.87 -8.19 -6.54
C VAL A 125 -4.25 -7.41 -5.29
N THR A 126 -3.47 -7.59 -4.23
CA THR A 126 -3.43 -6.65 -3.11
C THR A 126 -2.00 -6.15 -2.92
N TYR A 127 -1.84 -4.83 -2.77
CA TYR A 127 -0.55 -4.21 -2.50
C TYR A 127 -0.67 -3.08 -1.47
N LEU A 128 0.45 -2.78 -0.81
CA LEU A 128 0.63 -1.58 0.00
C LEU A 128 1.34 -0.51 -0.84
N ALA A 129 0.71 0.65 -0.98
CA ALA A 129 1.26 1.81 -1.64
C ALA A 129 1.71 2.85 -0.60
N LEU A 130 2.99 3.20 -0.65
CA LEU A 130 3.60 4.24 0.17
C LEU A 130 3.95 5.42 -0.73
N TYR A 131 3.48 6.62 -0.38
CA TYR A 131 3.74 7.84 -1.14
C TYR A 131 3.64 9.08 -0.25
N GLY A 132 4.37 10.14 -0.59
CA GLY A 132 4.32 11.41 0.15
C GLY A 132 2.95 12.07 0.07
N GLY A 133 2.54 12.75 1.15
CA GLY A 133 1.21 13.38 1.27
C GLY A 133 1.13 14.86 0.87
N GLU A 134 2.26 15.52 0.63
CA GLU A 134 2.31 16.96 0.33
C GLU A 134 1.50 17.39 -0.90
N ALA A 135 1.35 16.49 -1.88
CA ALA A 135 0.61 16.77 -3.11
C ALA A 135 -0.22 15.55 -3.53
N PRO A 136 -1.44 15.77 -4.06
CA PRO A 136 -2.28 14.68 -4.52
C PRO A 136 -1.69 14.01 -5.78
N THR A 137 -2.15 12.79 -6.05
CA THR A 137 -1.89 12.08 -7.31
C THR A 137 -2.31 12.96 -8.49
N THR A 138 -1.41 13.08 -9.48
CA THR A 138 -1.73 13.73 -10.75
C THR A 138 -2.12 12.68 -11.77
N TRP A 139 -3.41 12.59 -12.07
CA TRP A 139 -3.96 11.72 -13.12
C TRP A 139 -3.70 12.29 -14.51
N THR A 140 -3.45 11.41 -15.47
CA THR A 140 -3.03 11.78 -16.83
C THR A 140 -3.90 11.08 -17.87
N GLU A 141 -3.33 10.20 -18.69
CA GLU A 141 -4.06 9.51 -19.76
C GLU A 141 -4.88 8.33 -19.22
N VAL A 142 -6.08 8.14 -19.77
CA VAL A 142 -6.92 6.98 -19.45
C VAL A 142 -6.26 5.72 -19.99
N VAL A 143 -6.20 4.67 -19.17
CA VAL A 143 -5.78 3.33 -19.65
C VAL A 143 -7.00 2.65 -20.26
N SER A 144 -7.06 2.60 -21.59
CA SER A 144 -8.15 1.91 -22.30
C SER A 144 -8.09 0.40 -22.10
N GLN A 145 -9.26 -0.26 -22.17
CA GLN A 145 -9.33 -1.72 -22.10
C GLN A 145 -8.50 -2.37 -23.22
N ASP A 146 -8.55 -1.83 -24.45
CA ASP A 146 -7.77 -2.34 -25.58
C ASP A 146 -6.26 -2.27 -25.32
N TYR A 147 -5.77 -1.17 -24.72
CA TYR A 147 -4.36 -1.04 -24.35
C TYR A 147 -3.97 -2.07 -23.29
N TYR A 148 -4.79 -2.19 -22.24
CA TYR A 148 -4.56 -3.14 -21.17
C TYR A 148 -4.58 -4.59 -21.66
N ASP A 149 -5.51 -4.94 -22.55
CA ASP A 149 -5.60 -6.27 -23.17
C ASP A 149 -4.37 -6.59 -24.02
N ALA A 150 -3.86 -5.61 -24.78
CA ALA A 150 -2.62 -5.78 -25.55
C ALA A 150 -1.40 -5.99 -24.64
N VAL A 151 -1.34 -5.32 -23.48
CA VAL A 151 -0.31 -5.56 -22.47
C VAL A 151 -0.41 -6.97 -21.90
N ALA A 152 -1.62 -7.45 -21.58
CA ALA A 152 -1.84 -8.80 -21.07
C ALA A 152 -1.39 -9.87 -22.07
N GLU A 153 -1.72 -9.74 -23.36
CA GLU A 153 -1.25 -10.64 -24.41
C GLU A 153 0.29 -10.64 -24.54
N LYS A 154 0.88 -9.45 -24.50
CA LYS A 154 2.34 -9.28 -24.58
C LYS A 154 3.07 -9.93 -23.40
N LEU A 155 2.51 -9.88 -22.19
CA LEU A 155 3.11 -10.48 -21.01
C LEU A 155 2.89 -12.00 -20.94
N ASN A 156 1.73 -12.50 -21.41
CA ASN A 156 1.45 -13.93 -21.47
C ASN A 156 2.36 -14.68 -22.47
N THR A 157 2.75 -14.04 -23.56
CA THR A 157 3.64 -14.68 -24.57
C THR A 157 5.10 -14.79 -24.12
N ARG A 158 5.45 -14.20 -22.97
CA ARG A 158 6.82 -14.17 -22.42
C ARG A 158 7.01 -15.09 -21.21
N GLN A 159 5.94 -15.69 -20.68
CA GLN A 159 5.98 -16.72 -19.63
C GLN A 159 6.16 -18.11 -20.24
#